data_AF-A0A938EA46-F1
#
_entry.id   AF-A0A938EA46-F1
#
_cell.length_a   1.000
_cell.length_b   1.000
_cell.length_c   1.000
_cell.angle_alpha   90.00
_cell.angle_beta   90.00
_cell.angle_gamma   90.00
#
_symmetry.space_group_name_H-M   'P 1'
#
loop_
_entity.id
_entity.type
_entity.pdbx_description
1 polymer ?
#
loop_
_entity_poly.entity_id
_entity_poly.type
_entity_poly.pdbx_seq_one_letter_code
_entity_poly.pdbx_strand_id
1 'polypeptide(L)'
;MPIEILIPLAILGGLLLLLAVTAILSRVAGGRYLRPVAMLLAKIGPIRRAMHRMSLNQLEKTNPELASAMRKLQAFGEPTSVDAAQRALRVLTPAERKAYTEAAGEQQGGPAQPEPPNRQLRRRMEHGGAGMPMRQSGPSSTRPGAAGRRTKKKR
;
A
#
# COMPACT_ATOMS: atom_id res chain seq x y z
N MET A 1 -18.97 -47.64 -13.95
CA MET A 1 -19.01 -46.38 -13.17
C MET A 1 -18.12 -45.37 -13.89
N PRO A 2 -18.63 -44.23 -14.33
CA PRO A 2 -17.83 -43.27 -15.09
C PRO A 2 -16.76 -42.66 -14.16
N ILE A 3 -15.49 -43.01 -14.42
CA ILE A 3 -14.32 -42.46 -13.72
C ILE A 3 -14.29 -40.93 -13.76
N GLU A 4 -14.93 -40.34 -14.77
CA GLU A 4 -15.09 -38.90 -14.96
C GLU A 4 -15.82 -38.19 -13.80
N ILE A 5 -16.64 -38.90 -13.01
CA ILE A 5 -17.31 -38.32 -11.82
C ILE A 5 -16.46 -38.51 -10.55
N LEU A 6 -15.67 -39.57 -10.48
CA LEU A 6 -14.82 -39.87 -9.33
C LEU A 6 -13.69 -38.85 -9.16
N ILE A 7 -13.10 -38.38 -10.27
CA ILE A 7 -12.03 -37.37 -10.27
C ILE A 7 -12.49 -36.04 -9.63
N PRO A 8 -13.57 -35.37 -10.11
CA PRO A 8 -14.03 -34.12 -9.50
C PRO A 8 -14.54 -34.34 -8.07
N LEU A 9 -15.15 -35.50 -7.76
CA LEU A 9 -15.61 -35.81 -6.41
C LEU A 9 -14.45 -36.01 -5.43
N ALA A 10 -13.37 -36.67 -5.85
CA ALA A 10 -12.16 -36.83 -5.05
C ALA A 10 -11.46 -35.48 -4.82
N ILE A 11 -11.38 -34.63 -5.86
CA ILE A 11 -10.85 -33.26 -5.74
C ILE A 11 -11.70 -32.45 -4.75
N LEU A 12 -13.02 -32.50 -4.90
CA LEU A 12 -13.95 -31.78 -4.02
C LEU A 12 -13.84 -32.27 -2.57
N GLY A 13 -13.76 -33.58 -2.36
CA GLY A 13 -13.54 -34.19 -1.05
C GLY A 13 -12.21 -33.77 -0.42
N GLY A 14 -11.12 -33.75 -1.21
CA GLY A 14 -9.82 -33.26 -0.78
C GLY A 14 -9.84 -31.78 -0.41
N LEU A 15 -10.55 -30.95 -1.18
CA LEU A 15 -10.72 -29.52 -0.89
C LEU A 15 -11.49 -29.31 0.43
N LEU A 16 -12.56 -30.08 0.64
CA LEU A 16 -13.36 -30.06 1.86
C LEU A 16 -12.55 -30.49 3.08
N LEU A 17 -11.76 -31.56 2.95
CA LEU A 17 -10.86 -32.02 3.99
C LEU A 17 -9.83 -30.93 4.35
N LEU A 18 -9.23 -30.30 3.35
CA LEU A 18 -8.28 -29.20 3.54
C LEU A 18 -8.94 -28.01 4.24
N LEU A 19 -10.18 -27.68 3.89
CA LEU A 19 -10.96 -26.62 4.54
C LEU A 19 -11.29 -26.98 5.99
N ALA A 20 -11.67 -28.23 6.27
CA ALA A 20 -11.91 -28.71 7.63
C ALA A 20 -10.64 -28.66 8.49
N VAL A 21 -9.50 -29.13 7.97
CA VAL A 21 -8.21 -29.08 8.68
C VAL A 21 -7.79 -27.64 8.97
N THR A 22 -7.90 -26.74 7.98
CA THR A 22 -7.58 -25.31 8.18
C THR A 22 -8.53 -24.64 9.15
N ALA A 23 -9.83 -24.97 9.14
CA ALA A 23 -10.79 -24.49 10.12
C ALA A 23 -10.45 -24.97 11.54
N ILE A 24 -10.01 -26.21 11.70
CA ILE A 24 -9.56 -26.72 13.01
C ILE A 24 -8.26 -26.01 13.45
N LEU A 25 -7.28 -25.88 12.55
CA LEU A 25 -6.03 -25.15 12.79
C LEU A 25 -6.27 -23.67 13.11
N SER A 26 -7.37 -23.08 12.63
CA SER A 26 -7.73 -21.68 12.93
C SER A 26 -8.01 -21.47 14.42
N ARG A 27 -8.58 -22.47 15.09
CA ARG A 27 -8.84 -22.42 16.53
C ARG A 27 -7.59 -22.73 17.35
N VAL A 28 -6.69 -23.55 16.82
CA VAL A 28 -5.47 -23.93 17.54
C VAL A 28 -4.45 -22.78 17.49
N ALA A 29 -3.96 -22.36 18.66
CA ALA A 29 -2.96 -21.30 18.81
C ALA A 29 -3.33 -19.95 18.15
N GLY A 30 -4.61 -19.58 18.18
CA GLY A 30 -5.11 -18.29 17.69
C GLY A 30 -4.89 -18.06 16.19
N GLY A 31 -4.87 -19.13 15.39
CA GLY A 31 -4.69 -19.05 13.95
C GLY A 31 -3.24 -18.77 13.51
N ARG A 32 -2.25 -19.00 14.38
CA ARG A 32 -0.82 -18.86 14.02
C ARG A 32 -0.46 -19.66 12.77
N TYR A 33 -1.04 -20.84 12.60
CA TYR A 33 -0.83 -21.72 11.44
C TYR A 33 -1.61 -21.30 10.20
N LEU A 34 -2.59 -20.40 10.32
CA LEU A 34 -3.27 -19.81 9.18
C LEU A 34 -2.42 -18.76 8.47
N ARG A 35 -1.47 -18.12 9.15
CA ARG A 35 -0.58 -17.11 8.53
C ARG A 35 0.10 -17.63 7.26
N PRO A 36 0.80 -18.78 7.24
CA PRO A 36 1.44 -19.29 6.02
C PRO A 36 0.42 -19.70 4.95
N VAL A 37 -0.74 -20.24 5.34
CA VAL A 37 -1.80 -20.62 4.40
C VAL A 37 -2.41 -19.39 3.73
N ALA A 38 -2.67 -18.33 4.51
CA ALA A 38 -3.17 -17.06 3.99
C ALA A 38 -2.14 -16.39 3.05
N MET A 39 -0.85 -16.47 3.36
CA MET A 39 0.20 -16.00 2.44
C MET A 39 0.22 -16.80 1.13
N LEU A 40 0.02 -18.11 1.19
CA LEU A 40 -0.09 -18.98 0.02
C LEU A 40 -1.33 -18.65 -0.82
N LEU A 41 -2.48 -18.46 -0.17
CA LEU A 41 -3.73 -18.06 -0.83
C LEU A 41 -3.62 -16.66 -1.46
N ALA A 42 -2.93 -15.72 -0.80
CA ALA A 42 -2.73 -14.37 -1.32
C ALA A 42 -1.89 -14.33 -2.60
N LYS A 43 -1.10 -15.38 -2.87
CA LYS A 43 -0.35 -15.55 -4.12
C LYS A 43 -1.27 -15.90 -5.30
N ILE A 44 -2.46 -16.44 -5.02
CA ILE A 44 -3.43 -16.82 -6.04
C ILE A 44 -4.18 -15.57 -6.51
N GLY A 45 -3.93 -15.16 -7.75
CA GLY A 45 -4.48 -13.95 -8.37
C GLY A 45 -5.99 -13.72 -8.18
N PRO A 46 -6.88 -14.70 -8.43
CA PRO A 46 -8.32 -14.51 -8.23
C PRO A 46 -8.71 -14.29 -6.76
N ILE A 47 -8.06 -14.96 -5.81
CA ILE A 47 -8.33 -14.79 -4.38
C ILE A 47 -7.92 -13.39 -3.93
N ARG A 48 -6.72 -12.94 -4.35
CA ARG A 48 -6.26 -11.57 -4.10
C ARG A 48 -7.27 -10.53 -4.62
N ARG A 49 -7.76 -10.70 -5.85
CA ARG A 49 -8.79 -9.82 -6.42
C ARG A 49 -10.09 -9.82 -5.62
N ALA A 50 -10.55 -10.98 -5.15
CA ALA A 50 -11.76 -11.11 -4.35
C ALA A 50 -11.61 -10.40 -2.98
N MET A 51 -10.49 -10.62 -2.29
CA MET A 51 -10.21 -9.96 -1.00
C MET A 51 -10.19 -8.44 -1.14
N HIS A 52 -9.56 -7.91 -2.19
CA HIS A 52 -9.54 -6.46 -2.44
C HIS A 52 -10.93 -5.87 -2.71
N ARG A 53 -11.79 -6.58 -3.46
CA ARG A 53 -13.17 -6.12 -3.69
C ARG A 53 -13.98 -6.09 -2.40
N MET A 54 -13.80 -7.10 -1.55
CA MET A 54 -14.46 -7.17 -0.26
C MET A 54 -13.99 -6.06 0.68
N SER A 55 -12.69 -5.75 0.71
CA SER A 55 -12.15 -4.67 1.55
C SER A 55 -12.62 -3.30 1.08
N LEU A 56 -12.65 -3.04 -0.24
CA LEU A 56 -13.16 -1.78 -0.79
C LEU A 56 -14.64 -1.56 -0.47
N ASN A 57 -15.48 -2.60 -0.61
CA ASN A 57 -16.91 -2.51 -0.27
C ASN A 57 -17.16 -2.17 1.20
N GLN A 58 -16.30 -2.62 2.11
CA GLN A 58 -16.42 -2.27 3.53
C GLN A 58 -15.96 -0.83 3.78
N LEU A 59 -14.87 -0.42 3.13
CA LEU A 59 -14.31 0.93 3.24
C LEU A 59 -15.24 2.00 2.66
N GLU A 60 -15.95 1.72 1.58
CA GLU A 60 -16.92 2.65 0.99
C GLU A 60 -18.04 3.02 1.95
N LYS A 61 -18.42 2.10 2.84
CA LYS A 61 -19.46 2.34 3.85
C LYS A 61 -18.97 3.22 4.99
N THR A 62 -17.68 3.13 5.33
CA THR A 62 -17.12 3.81 6.50
C THR A 62 -16.41 5.11 6.15
N ASN A 63 -15.76 5.18 4.99
CA ASN A 63 -15.00 6.34 4.54
C ASN A 63 -14.89 6.36 2.99
N PRO A 64 -15.76 7.13 2.30
CA PRO A 64 -15.77 7.18 0.84
C PRO A 64 -14.49 7.79 0.22
N GLU A 65 -13.86 8.75 0.90
CA GLU A 65 -12.60 9.40 0.47
C GLU A 65 -11.42 8.42 0.49
N LEU A 66 -11.38 7.53 1.50
CA LEU A 66 -10.36 6.50 1.55
C LEU A 66 -10.58 5.42 0.49
N ALA A 67 -11.84 5.06 0.21
CA ALA A 67 -12.15 4.11 -0.84
C ALA A 67 -11.74 4.62 -2.23
N SER A 68 -12.03 5.88 -2.54
CA SER A 68 -11.59 6.49 -3.81
C SER A 68 -10.07 6.57 -3.90
N ALA A 69 -9.39 6.89 -2.80
CA ALA A 69 -7.93 6.87 -2.73
C ALA A 69 -7.35 5.48 -3.02
N MET A 70 -7.88 4.43 -2.37
CA MET A 70 -7.43 3.05 -2.56
C MET A 70 -7.68 2.56 -3.99
N ARG A 71 -8.82 2.90 -4.60
CA ARG A 71 -9.11 2.58 -6.01
C ARG A 71 -8.11 3.25 -6.96
N LYS A 72 -7.78 4.53 -6.73
CA LYS A 72 -6.79 5.28 -7.52
C LYS A 72 -5.39 4.69 -7.39
N LEU A 73 -4.97 4.34 -6.18
CA LEU A 73 -3.67 3.69 -5.95
C LEU A 73 -3.61 2.28 -6.56
N GLN A 74 -4.70 1.52 -6.49
CA GLN A 74 -4.76 0.18 -7.06
C GLN A 74 -4.64 0.19 -8.59
N ALA A 75 -5.19 1.21 -9.26
CA ALA A 75 -5.04 1.39 -10.70
C ALA A 75 -3.57 1.59 -11.12
N PHE A 76 -2.72 2.14 -10.24
CA PHE A 76 -1.27 2.27 -10.46
C PHE A 76 -0.50 0.94 -10.25
N GLY A 77 -1.08 -0.02 -9.53
CA GLY A 77 -0.43 -1.28 -9.19
C GLY A 77 0.57 -1.17 -8.03
N GLU A 78 1.30 -2.26 -7.77
CA GLU A 78 2.30 -2.32 -6.70
C GLU A 78 3.53 -1.49 -7.10
N PRO A 79 3.87 -0.40 -6.36
CA PRO A 79 5.00 0.44 -6.73
C PRO A 79 6.32 -0.29 -6.46
N THR A 80 7.12 -0.51 -7.50
CA THR A 80 8.43 -1.18 -7.43
C THR A 80 9.57 -0.27 -6.99
N SER A 81 9.34 1.06 -6.91
CA SER A 81 10.34 2.05 -6.51
C SER A 81 9.74 3.16 -5.64
N VAL A 82 10.61 3.84 -4.86
CA VAL A 82 10.22 4.99 -4.02
C VAL A 82 9.61 6.11 -4.87
N ASP A 83 10.19 6.38 -6.04
CA ASP A 83 9.68 7.39 -6.97
C ASP A 83 8.31 7.00 -7.54
N ALA A 84 8.09 5.72 -7.84
CA ALA A 84 6.79 5.22 -8.30
C ALA A 84 5.72 5.38 -7.21
N ALA A 85 6.06 5.09 -5.95
CA ALA A 85 5.16 5.29 -4.82
C ALA A 85 4.81 6.78 -4.62
N GLN A 86 5.79 7.68 -4.72
CA GLN A 86 5.53 9.12 -4.64
C GLN A 86 4.66 9.61 -5.80
N ARG A 87 4.84 9.08 -7.01
CA ARG A 87 3.99 9.39 -8.17
C ARG A 87 2.56 8.92 -7.96
N ALA A 88 2.36 7.73 -7.39
CA ALA A 88 1.03 7.23 -7.06
C ALA A 88 0.31 8.14 -6.05
N LEU A 89 1.02 8.64 -5.02
CA LEU A 89 0.45 9.58 -4.04
C LEU A 89 0.10 10.95 -4.63
N ARG A 90 0.71 11.35 -5.75
CA ARG A 90 0.43 12.63 -6.44
C ARG A 90 -0.91 12.61 -7.18
N VAL A 91 -1.44 11.44 -7.51
CA VAL A 91 -2.76 11.31 -8.16
C VAL A 91 -3.91 11.51 -7.17
N LEU A 92 -3.64 11.34 -5.88
CA LEU A 92 -4.62 11.58 -4.83
C LEU A 92 -4.88 13.07 -4.63
N THR A 93 -6.16 13.42 -4.46
CA THR A 93 -6.55 14.76 -4.05
C THR A 93 -6.10 15.05 -2.60
N PRO A 94 -6.08 16.32 -2.15
CA PRO A 94 -5.67 16.64 -0.79
C PRO A 94 -6.51 15.97 0.31
N ALA A 95 -7.82 15.76 0.08
CA ALA A 95 -8.71 15.07 1.02
C ALA A 95 -8.40 13.56 1.07
N GLU A 96 -8.33 12.92 -0.09
CA GLU A 96 -7.96 11.49 -0.24
C GLU A 96 -6.60 11.17 0.34
N ARG A 97 -5.61 12.05 0.15
CA ARG A 97 -4.26 11.87 0.70
C ARG A 97 -4.28 11.91 2.22
N LYS A 98 -5.03 12.84 2.83
CA LYS A 98 -5.19 12.92 4.29
C LYS A 98 -5.83 11.64 4.85
N ALA A 99 -6.94 11.21 4.26
CA ALA A 99 -7.64 9.98 4.66
C ALA A 99 -6.72 8.75 4.54
N TYR A 100 -5.95 8.65 3.45
CA TYR A 100 -4.96 7.58 3.27
C TYR A 100 -3.86 7.62 4.33
N THR A 101 -3.29 8.80 4.64
CA THR A 101 -2.23 8.92 5.65
C THR A 101 -2.72 8.65 7.06
N GLU A 102 -3.95 9.03 7.38
CA GLU A 102 -4.59 8.80 8.66
C GLU A 102 -4.83 7.30 8.88
N ALA A 103 -5.46 6.63 7.92
CA ALA A 103 -5.71 5.20 8.01
C ALA A 103 -4.42 4.35 7.93
N ALA A 104 -3.41 4.80 7.19
CA ALA A 104 -2.09 4.17 7.20
C ALA A 104 -1.39 4.29 8.56
N GLY A 105 -1.65 5.39 9.28
CA GLY A 105 -1.22 5.58 10.66
C GLY A 105 -1.97 4.67 11.64
N GLU A 106 -3.29 4.51 11.48
CA GLU A 106 -4.11 3.63 12.32
C GLU A 106 -3.79 2.14 12.09
N GLN A 107 -3.57 1.72 10.84
CA GLN A 107 -3.21 0.34 10.49
C GLN A 107 -1.85 -0.11 11.06
N GLN A 108 -0.91 0.83 11.30
CA GLN A 108 0.37 0.52 11.95
C GLN A 108 0.24 0.14 13.43
N GLY A 109 -0.90 0.43 14.07
CA GLY A 109 -1.17 0.08 15.48
C GLY A 109 -1.84 -1.29 15.71
N GLY A 110 -2.20 -2.01 14.65
CA GLY A 110 -3.01 -3.25 14.75
C GLY A 110 -2.21 -4.57 14.63
N PRO A 111 -2.59 -5.65 15.33
CA PRO A 111 -1.84 -6.92 15.42
C PRO A 111 -1.84 -7.80 14.14
N ALA A 112 -2.45 -7.36 13.04
CA ALA A 112 -2.57 -8.19 11.83
C ALA A 112 -2.78 -7.36 10.54
N GLN A 113 -1.74 -6.69 10.03
CA GLN A 113 -1.66 -6.31 8.61
C GLN A 113 -0.20 -6.19 8.15
N PRO A 114 0.08 -6.34 6.84
CA PRO A 114 1.41 -6.59 6.31
C PRO A 114 2.28 -5.37 6.57
N GLU A 115 3.45 -5.62 7.17
CA GLU A 115 4.46 -4.58 7.37
C GLU A 115 4.70 -3.88 6.02
N PRO A 116 4.69 -2.54 5.98
CA PRO A 116 5.11 -1.83 4.78
C PRO A 116 6.53 -2.30 4.41
N PRO A 117 6.89 -2.32 3.11
CA PRO A 117 8.16 -2.81 2.56
C PRO A 117 9.43 -2.05 3.03
N ASN A 118 9.30 -1.26 4.10
CA ASN A 118 10.15 -0.13 4.40
C ASN A 118 10.67 -0.18 5.85
N ARG A 119 11.03 -1.38 6.35
CA ARG A 119 11.96 -1.48 7.50
C ARG A 119 13.27 -0.74 7.26
N GLN A 120 13.67 -0.56 6.00
CA GLN A 120 14.83 0.26 5.61
C GLN A 120 14.53 1.76 5.62
N LEU A 121 13.35 2.19 5.14
CA LEU A 121 12.95 3.60 5.21
C LEU A 121 12.79 4.05 6.66
N ARG A 122 12.21 3.18 7.51
CA ARG A 122 12.08 3.40 8.94
C ARG A 122 13.44 3.56 9.63
N ARG A 123 14.42 2.71 9.30
CA ARG A 123 15.80 2.87 9.77
C ARG A 123 16.49 4.13 9.25
N ARG A 124 16.19 4.59 8.02
CA ARG A 124 16.68 5.88 7.50
C ARG A 124 16.03 7.08 8.19
N MET A 125 14.77 6.98 8.59
CA MET A 125 14.08 8.00 9.38
C MET A 125 14.58 8.03 10.82
N GLU A 126 14.82 6.86 11.43
CA GLU A 126 15.31 6.71 12.80
C GLU A 126 16.81 7.07 12.94
N HIS A 127 17.66 6.77 11.95
CA HIS A 127 19.09 7.15 11.94
C HIS A 127 19.42 8.46 11.18
N GLY A 128 18.47 9.04 10.43
CA GLY A 128 18.66 10.29 9.67
C GLY A 128 17.97 11.52 10.28
N GLY A 129 17.38 11.40 11.46
CA GLY A 129 16.66 12.48 12.16
C GLY A 129 17.54 13.56 12.84
N ALA A 130 18.86 13.44 12.76
CA ALA A 130 19.80 14.48 13.22
C ALA A 130 20.26 15.34 12.03
N GLY A 131 19.38 16.23 11.55
CA GLY A 131 19.75 17.14 10.46
C GLY A 131 18.59 17.80 9.72
N MET A 132 17.55 18.27 10.42
CA MET A 132 16.68 19.29 9.83
C MET A 132 17.21 20.68 10.21
N PRO A 133 17.74 21.48 9.27
CA PRO A 133 17.78 22.92 9.49
C PRO A 133 16.35 23.44 9.36
N MET A 134 15.70 23.64 10.51
CA MET A 134 14.40 24.30 10.58
C MET A 134 14.59 25.81 10.43
N ARG A 135 13.87 26.36 9.45
CA ARG A 135 13.39 27.76 9.30
C ARG A 135 14.43 28.86 9.08
N GLN A 136 14.24 29.60 7.98
CA GLN A 136 13.74 30.97 8.10
C GLN A 136 12.90 31.37 6.89
N SER A 137 11.67 31.76 7.19
CA SER A 137 10.74 32.51 6.36
C SER A 137 11.30 33.91 6.03
N GLY A 138 11.37 34.26 4.73
CA GLY A 138 11.74 35.59 4.22
C GLY A 138 11.37 35.74 2.72
N PRO A 139 11.08 36.96 2.23
CA PRO A 139 10.03 37.21 1.23
C PRO A 139 10.51 37.22 -0.24
N SER A 140 9.54 37.04 -1.14
CA SER A 140 9.49 37.51 -2.55
C SER A 140 10.81 37.56 -3.33
N SER A 141 11.01 36.58 -4.22
CA SER A 141 12.07 36.62 -5.24
C SER A 141 11.82 37.75 -6.26
N THR A 142 12.30 38.95 -5.96
CA THR A 142 12.51 40.00 -6.96
C THR A 142 13.75 39.64 -7.77
N ARG A 143 13.51 39.39 -9.05
CA ARG A 143 14.48 39.14 -10.13
C ARG A 143 15.68 40.13 -10.07
N PRO A 144 16.92 39.67 -9.86
CA PRO A 144 18.10 40.54 -9.98
C PRO A 144 18.82 40.28 -11.30
N GLY A 145 19.11 41.35 -12.05
CA GLY A 145 20.16 41.29 -13.09
C GLY A 145 19.87 41.92 -14.45
N ALA A 146 18.92 42.85 -14.57
CA ALA A 146 18.87 43.76 -15.72
C ALA A 146 19.63 45.06 -15.37
N ALA A 147 20.96 45.04 -15.41
CA ALA A 147 21.78 46.26 -15.36
C ALA A 147 23.21 45.97 -15.86
N GLY A 148 23.65 46.66 -16.93
CA GLY A 148 25.08 46.76 -17.24
C GLY A 148 25.51 46.50 -18.68
N ARG A 149 24.83 47.07 -19.68
CA ARG A 149 25.38 47.20 -21.05
C ARG A 149 26.55 48.19 -21.00
N ARG A 150 27.81 47.72 -21.03
CA ARG A 150 28.99 48.57 -21.22
C ARG A 150 29.52 48.43 -22.64
N THR A 151 29.27 49.46 -23.44
CA THR A 151 29.90 49.74 -24.73
C THR A 151 31.06 50.74 -24.55
N LYS A 152 32.28 50.39 -24.96
CA LYS A 152 33.39 51.31 -25.31
C LYS A 152 34.30 50.54 -26.28
N LYS A 153 34.28 50.76 -27.60
CA LYS A 153 34.79 51.87 -28.45
C LYS A 153 36.33 52.04 -28.41
N LYS A 154 36.94 51.62 -29.53
CA LYS A 154 38.14 52.07 -30.25
C LYS A 154 39.29 52.74 -29.45
N ARG A 155 40.48 52.20 -29.63
CA ARG A 155 41.64 52.92 -30.16
C ARG A 155 42.42 52.01 -31.09
#